data_AF-A0AA36DTT9-F1
#
_entry.id   AF-A0AA36DTT9-F1
#
_cell.length_a   1.000
_cell.length_b   1.000
_cell.length_c   1.000
_cell.angle_alpha   90.00
_cell.angle_beta   90.00
_cell.angle_gamma   90.00
#
_symmetry.space_group_name_H-M   'P 1'
#
loop_
_entity.id
_entity.type
_entity.pdbx_description
1 polymer ?
#
loop_
_entity_poly.entity_id
_entity_poly.type
_entity_poly.pdbx_seq_one_letter_code
_entity_poly.pdbx_strand_id
1 'polypeptide(L)'
;MEKEGFRRVLRWLRSNDIPIHSIATHRSSMYGSEIASFNDEFDESVEWFFDPWHLGRYLYKNLRAAAKARDCAPIKDWVEDIETHLYYSIADDITGTLTSCLHDPEIADEESEKPTLDVGSVAHTKLKQIVLQPAFQEALAQASP
;
A
#
# COMPACT_ATOMS: atom_id res chain seq x y z
N MET A 1 -11.11 -20.08 -8.92
CA MET A 1 -10.76 -19.98 -10.35
C MET A 1 -9.46 -19.20 -10.56
N GLU A 2 -9.14 -18.21 -9.72
CA GLU A 2 -7.91 -17.40 -9.84
C GLU A 2 -6.61 -18.17 -9.53
N LYS A 3 -6.57 -19.01 -8.49
CA LYS A 3 -5.37 -19.76 -8.06
C LYS A 3 -4.73 -20.60 -9.17
N GLU A 4 -5.51 -21.48 -9.79
CA GLU A 4 -4.99 -22.38 -10.84
C GLU A 4 -4.60 -21.62 -12.11
N GLY A 5 -5.32 -20.53 -12.44
CA GLY A 5 -4.93 -19.64 -13.53
C GLY A 5 -3.57 -18.99 -13.28
N PHE A 6 -3.35 -18.48 -12.07
CA PHE A 6 -2.07 -17.90 -11.66
C PHE A 6 -0.92 -18.92 -11.77
N ARG A 7 -1.08 -20.12 -11.20
CA ARG A 7 -0.08 -21.20 -11.30
C ARG A 7 0.28 -21.54 -12.75
N ARG A 8 -0.72 -21.64 -13.63
CA ARG A 8 -0.51 -21.94 -15.05
C ARG A 8 0.28 -20.85 -15.75
N VAL A 9 0.01 -19.58 -15.46
CA VAL A 9 0.76 -18.46 -16.03
C VAL A 9 2.22 -18.50 -15.59
N LEU A 10 2.50 -18.73 -14.30
CA LEU A 10 3.90 -18.81 -13.82
C LEU A 10 4.68 -19.93 -14.49
N ARG A 11 4.09 -21.12 -14.59
CA ARG A 11 4.72 -22.25 -15.29
C ARG A 11 4.86 -22.01 -16.78
N TRP A 12 3.88 -21.35 -17.41
CA TRP A 12 3.96 -21.00 -18.81
C TRP A 12 5.11 -20.03 -19.09
N LEU A 13 5.23 -18.95 -18.31
CA LEU A 13 6.36 -18.02 -18.40
C LEU A 13 7.69 -18.76 -18.27
N ARG A 14 7.81 -19.64 -17.28
CA ARG A 14 9.04 -20.42 -17.08
C ARG A 14 9.32 -21.39 -18.23
N SER A 15 8.31 -22.07 -18.74
CA SER A 15 8.45 -23.00 -19.88
C SER A 15 8.88 -22.31 -21.19
N ASN A 16 8.79 -20.98 -21.25
CA ASN A 16 9.25 -20.16 -22.36
C ASN A 16 10.54 -19.39 -22.03
N ASP A 17 11.28 -19.80 -21.00
CA ASP A 17 12.53 -19.18 -20.55
C ASP A 17 12.41 -17.68 -20.24
N ILE A 18 11.22 -17.23 -19.81
CA ILE A 18 10.98 -15.85 -19.38
C ILE A 18 11.30 -15.75 -17.89
N PRO A 19 12.40 -15.07 -17.49
CA PRO A 19 12.75 -14.91 -16.08
C PRO A 19 11.74 -13.99 -15.38
N ILE A 20 11.36 -14.36 -14.16
CA ILE A 20 10.50 -13.55 -13.30
C ILE A 20 11.32 -13.19 -12.07
N HIS A 21 11.59 -11.90 -11.88
CA HIS A 21 12.31 -11.43 -10.69
C HIS A 21 11.34 -11.21 -9.52
N SER A 22 10.22 -10.55 -9.80
CA SER A 22 9.23 -10.20 -8.79
C SER A 22 7.81 -10.20 -9.37
N ILE A 23 6.83 -10.32 -8.48
CA ILE A 23 5.39 -10.24 -8.81
C ILE A 23 4.71 -9.33 -7.79
N ALA A 24 3.98 -8.34 -8.29
CA ALA A 24 3.06 -7.53 -7.49
C ALA A 24 1.62 -8.03 -7.67
N THR A 25 0.89 -8.23 -6.56
CA THR A 25 -0.53 -8.64 -6.59
C THR A 25 -1.40 -7.81 -5.65
N HIS A 26 -2.71 -7.94 -5.78
CA HIS A 26 -3.63 -7.33 -4.81
C HIS A 26 -3.55 -8.04 -3.44
N ARG A 27 -4.12 -7.41 -2.40
CA ARG A 27 -3.98 -7.84 -0.99
C ARG A 27 -4.71 -9.16 -0.65
N SER A 28 -4.15 -10.29 -1.08
CA SER A 28 -4.63 -11.63 -0.80
C SER A 28 -3.47 -12.57 -0.47
N SER A 29 -3.52 -13.23 0.69
CA SER A 29 -2.49 -14.17 1.15
C SER A 29 -2.35 -15.40 0.25
N MET A 30 -3.34 -15.68 -0.60
CA MET A 30 -3.29 -16.76 -1.58
C MET A 30 -2.07 -16.63 -2.49
N TYR A 31 -1.80 -15.44 -3.03
CA TYR A 31 -0.69 -15.25 -3.98
C TYR A 31 0.67 -15.51 -3.36
N GLY A 32 0.88 -15.05 -2.12
CA GLY A 32 2.11 -15.33 -1.39
C GLY A 32 2.36 -16.83 -1.21
N SER A 33 1.32 -17.59 -0.85
CA SER A 33 1.45 -19.05 -0.74
C SER A 33 1.74 -19.74 -2.08
N GLU A 34 1.20 -19.24 -3.18
CA GLU A 34 1.47 -19.78 -4.51
C GLU A 34 2.88 -19.46 -5.00
N ILE A 35 3.37 -18.25 -4.75
CA ILE A 35 4.73 -17.83 -5.12
C ILE A 35 5.76 -18.61 -4.30
N ALA A 36 5.52 -18.82 -2.99
CA ALA A 36 6.36 -19.68 -2.18
C ALA A 36 6.40 -21.12 -2.73
N SER A 37 5.22 -21.69 -3.06
CA SER A 37 5.14 -23.03 -3.67
C SER A 37 5.84 -23.10 -5.04
N PHE A 38 5.86 -22.00 -5.79
CA PHE A 38 6.56 -21.89 -7.06
C PHE A 38 8.08 -21.84 -6.83
N ASN A 39 8.56 -21.04 -5.87
CA ASN A 39 9.98 -21.00 -5.49
C ASN A 39 10.48 -22.35 -4.92
N ASP A 40 9.61 -23.19 -4.36
CA ASP A 40 9.96 -24.57 -4.00
C ASP A 40 10.06 -25.49 -5.23
N GLU A 41 9.31 -25.21 -6.30
CA GLU A 41 9.28 -25.97 -7.56
C GLU A 41 10.47 -25.60 -8.48
N PHE A 42 11.04 -24.40 -8.32
CA PHE A 42 12.08 -23.84 -9.19
C PHE A 42 13.25 -23.26 -8.38
N ASP A 43 14.50 -23.50 -8.79
CA ASP A 43 15.72 -23.03 -8.08
C ASP A 43 15.94 -21.49 -8.08
N GLU A 44 14.92 -20.68 -8.37
CA GLU A 44 14.97 -19.21 -8.42
C GLU A 44 13.95 -18.59 -7.45
N SER A 45 14.39 -17.66 -6.60
CA SER A 45 13.52 -16.98 -5.64
C SER A 45 12.82 -15.78 -6.29
N VAL A 46 11.54 -15.93 -6.65
CA VAL A 46 10.68 -14.82 -7.05
C VAL A 46 10.24 -14.04 -5.82
N GLU A 47 10.46 -12.72 -5.83
CA GLU A 47 9.98 -11.83 -4.77
C GLU A 47 8.48 -11.52 -4.94
N TRP A 48 7.77 -11.37 -3.81
CA TRP A 48 6.34 -11.08 -3.81
C TRP A 48 6.02 -9.77 -3.10
N PHE A 49 5.32 -8.90 -3.82
CA PHE A 49 4.92 -7.58 -3.37
C PHE A 49 3.40 -7.35 -3.46
N PHE A 50 2.91 -6.37 -2.71
CA PHE A 50 1.59 -5.80 -2.92
C PHE A 50 1.63 -4.66 -3.93
N ASP A 51 0.61 -4.60 -4.77
CA ASP A 51 0.39 -3.50 -5.70
C ASP A 51 0.07 -2.18 -4.93
N PRO A 52 0.90 -1.13 -5.09
CA PRO A 52 0.71 0.16 -4.43
C PRO A 52 -0.64 0.80 -4.72
N TRP A 53 -1.19 0.64 -5.92
CA TRP A 53 -2.49 1.19 -6.29
C TRP A 53 -3.61 0.59 -5.43
N HIS A 54 -3.55 -0.71 -5.16
CA HIS A 54 -4.52 -1.38 -4.30
C HIS A 54 -4.41 -0.92 -2.84
N LEU A 55 -3.20 -0.61 -2.36
CA LEU A 55 -2.95 -0.07 -1.02
C LEU A 55 -3.47 1.38 -0.89
N GLY A 56 -3.17 2.24 -1.85
CA GLY A 56 -3.72 3.60 -1.93
C GLY A 56 -5.25 3.60 -1.94
N ARG A 57 -5.85 2.75 -2.78
CA ARG A 57 -7.31 2.60 -2.85
C ARG A 57 -7.94 2.08 -1.56
N TYR A 58 -7.26 1.17 -0.85
CA TYR A 58 -7.69 0.72 0.47
C TYR A 58 -7.69 1.88 1.47
N LEU A 59 -6.60 2.66 1.52
CA LEU A 59 -6.47 3.82 2.40
C LEU A 59 -7.55 4.86 2.09
N TYR A 60 -7.72 5.24 0.82
CA TYR A 60 -8.74 6.17 0.35
C TYR A 60 -10.14 5.80 0.87
N LYS A 61 -10.53 4.54 0.72
CA LYS A 61 -11.86 4.06 1.15
C LYS A 61 -12.03 4.19 2.67
N ASN A 62 -11.00 3.86 3.44
CA ASN A 62 -11.06 3.96 4.90
C ASN A 62 -11.11 5.42 5.36
N LEU A 63 -10.34 6.32 4.75
CA LEU A 63 -10.36 7.75 5.06
C LEU A 63 -11.72 8.38 4.69
N ARG A 64 -12.27 8.09 3.51
CA ARG A 64 -13.61 8.55 3.10
C ARG A 64 -14.71 8.03 4.03
N ALA A 65 -14.59 6.81 4.53
CA ALA A 65 -15.52 6.26 5.51
C ALA A 65 -15.40 6.97 6.87
N ALA A 66 -14.16 7.21 7.32
CA ALA A 66 -13.87 7.90 8.57
C ALA A 66 -14.34 9.36 8.56
N ALA A 67 -14.20 10.06 7.44
CA ALA A 67 -14.64 11.45 7.29
C ALA A 67 -16.16 11.63 7.48
N LYS A 68 -16.96 10.54 7.39
CA LYS A 68 -18.40 10.57 7.65
C LYS A 68 -18.75 10.39 9.13
N ALA A 69 -17.78 10.04 9.97
CA ALA A 69 -18.00 9.91 11.40
C ALA A 69 -18.12 11.28 12.08
N ARG A 70 -18.77 11.31 13.25
CA ARG A 70 -18.90 12.53 14.05
C ARG A 70 -17.52 13.09 14.38
N ASP A 71 -17.38 14.41 14.27
CA ASP A 71 -16.15 15.16 14.58
C ASP A 71 -14.93 14.73 13.74
N CYS A 72 -15.14 14.10 12.58
CA CYS A 72 -14.09 13.63 11.66
C CYS A 72 -14.15 14.26 10.25
N ALA A 73 -15.08 15.19 10.01
CA ALA A 73 -15.25 15.85 8.70
C ALA A 73 -13.95 16.43 8.10
N PRO A 74 -13.03 17.04 8.88
CA PRO A 74 -11.79 17.61 8.34
C PRO A 74 -10.87 16.59 7.66
N ILE A 75 -11.01 15.28 7.93
CA ILE A 75 -10.23 14.23 7.22
C ILE A 75 -10.48 14.31 5.70
N LYS A 76 -11.69 14.69 5.29
CA LYS A 76 -12.11 14.69 3.88
C LYS A 76 -11.20 15.56 3.00
N ASP A 77 -10.75 16.69 3.51
CA ASP A 77 -9.99 17.69 2.73
C ASP A 77 -8.57 17.21 2.40
N TRP A 78 -8.08 16.22 3.15
CA TRP A 78 -6.75 15.62 3.03
C TRP A 78 -6.74 14.25 2.35
N VAL A 79 -7.90 13.63 2.07
CA VAL A 79 -7.97 12.25 1.54
C VAL A 79 -7.15 12.08 0.27
N GLU A 80 -7.30 13.01 -0.67
CA GLU A 80 -6.67 12.92 -2.00
C GLU A 80 -5.16 13.19 -1.90
N ASP A 81 -4.75 14.14 -1.06
CA ASP A 81 -3.32 14.40 -0.81
C ASP A 81 -2.66 13.18 -0.17
N ILE A 82 -3.29 12.58 0.85
CA ILE A 82 -2.75 11.42 1.55
C ILE A 82 -2.63 10.20 0.60
N GLU A 83 -3.63 9.96 -0.25
CA GLU A 83 -3.56 8.87 -1.25
C GLU A 83 -2.45 9.12 -2.28
N THR A 84 -2.37 10.36 -2.79
CA THR A 84 -1.38 10.77 -3.78
C THR A 84 0.03 10.68 -3.21
N HIS A 85 0.22 11.21 -2.01
CA HIS A 85 1.47 11.17 -1.27
C HIS A 85 1.92 9.72 -1.08
N LEU A 86 1.04 8.86 -0.57
CA LEU A 86 1.34 7.45 -0.38
C LEU A 86 1.79 6.77 -1.68
N TYR A 87 1.08 7.02 -2.79
CA TYR A 87 1.42 6.43 -4.09
C TYR A 87 2.83 6.82 -4.54
N TYR A 88 3.21 8.09 -4.41
CA TYR A 88 4.55 8.55 -4.77
C TYR A 88 5.64 8.16 -3.78
N SER A 89 5.32 8.07 -2.47
CA SER A 89 6.29 7.62 -1.47
C SER A 89 6.63 6.13 -1.60
N ILE A 90 5.70 5.31 -2.10
CA ILE A 90 5.96 3.90 -2.36
C ILE A 90 6.78 3.72 -3.65
N ALA A 91 6.54 4.54 -4.67
CA ALA A 91 7.19 4.45 -5.98
C ALA A 91 8.65 4.94 -6.03
N ASP A 92 9.19 5.37 -4.89
CA ASP A 92 10.60 5.73 -4.77
C ASP A 92 11.42 4.44 -4.53
N ASP A 93 12.67 4.37 -5.03
CA ASP A 93 13.55 3.17 -4.99
C ASP A 93 13.98 2.76 -3.56
N ILE A 94 13.31 3.30 -2.54
CA ILE A 94 13.52 3.05 -1.12
C ILE A 94 12.84 1.73 -0.75
N THR A 95 13.63 0.67 -0.81
CA THR A 95 13.22 -0.65 -0.29
C THR A 95 13.30 -0.67 1.25
N GLY A 96 12.18 -0.94 1.94
CA GLY A 96 12.16 -1.14 3.40
C GLY A 96 10.86 -0.77 4.11
N THR A 97 10.87 -0.85 5.45
CA THR A 97 9.72 -0.46 6.28
C THR A 97 9.49 1.04 6.17
N LEU A 98 8.42 1.45 5.48
CA LEU A 98 7.99 2.85 5.35
C LEU A 98 7.41 3.36 6.69
N THR A 99 8.29 3.63 7.67
CA THR A 99 7.88 4.22 8.97
C THR A 99 7.76 5.75 8.92
N SER A 100 8.39 6.36 7.92
CA SER A 100 8.41 7.80 7.66
C SER A 100 8.82 8.03 6.21
N CYS A 101 8.40 9.14 5.62
CA CYS A 101 8.86 9.52 4.29
C CYS A 101 10.30 10.07 4.37
N LEU A 102 11.09 9.89 3.29
CA LEU A 102 12.49 10.33 3.20
C LEU A 102 12.68 11.77 2.71
N HIS A 103 11.62 12.57 2.75
CA HIS A 103 11.68 14.00 2.51
C HIS A 103 11.38 14.75 3.81
N ASP A 104 11.86 15.99 3.89
CA ASP A 104 11.44 16.89 4.97
C ASP A 104 9.91 16.99 4.97
N PRO A 105 9.29 17.25 6.14
CA PRO A 105 7.86 17.52 6.20
C PRO A 105 7.53 18.57 5.16
N GLU A 106 6.54 18.31 4.31
CA GLU A 106 6.03 19.34 3.40
C GLU A 106 5.68 20.54 4.28
N ILE A 107 6.44 21.63 4.09
CA ILE A 107 6.15 22.89 4.76
C ILE A 107 4.75 23.23 4.28
N ALA A 108 3.82 23.38 5.22
CA ALA A 108 2.47 23.81 4.88
C ALA A 108 2.63 25.05 3.98
N ASP A 109 2.24 24.93 2.72
CA ASP A 109 2.18 26.08 1.84
C ASP A 109 1.39 27.15 2.61
N GLU A 110 1.98 28.32 2.80
CA GLU A 110 1.28 29.43 3.48
C GLU A 110 -0.03 29.80 2.75
N GLU A 111 -0.21 29.31 1.51
CA GLU A 111 -1.40 29.42 0.65
C GLU A 111 -2.38 28.23 0.75
N SER A 112 -2.08 27.16 1.48
CA SER A 112 -3.02 26.03 1.63
C SER A 112 -4.21 26.44 2.48
N GLU A 113 -5.37 26.62 1.85
CA GLU A 113 -6.64 26.92 2.53
C GLU A 113 -7.21 25.71 3.29
N LYS A 114 -6.53 24.55 3.29
CA LYS A 114 -7.05 23.32 3.89
C LYS A 114 -6.98 23.39 5.43
N PRO A 115 -8.04 22.99 6.14
CA PRO A 115 -8.05 23.04 7.60
C PRO A 115 -7.06 22.05 8.19
N THR A 116 -6.19 22.52 9.08
CA THR A 116 -5.29 21.66 9.84
C THR A 116 -6.08 20.78 10.81
N LEU A 117 -5.68 19.52 10.95
CA LEU A 117 -6.22 18.62 11.96
C LEU A 117 -5.60 18.93 13.32
N ASP A 118 -6.40 19.42 14.26
CA ASP A 118 -5.93 19.67 15.63
C ASP A 118 -5.38 18.39 16.26
N VAL A 119 -4.15 18.44 16.77
CA VAL A 119 -3.49 17.31 17.43
C VAL A 119 -4.30 16.89 18.66
N GLY A 120 -4.66 15.61 18.72
CA GLY A 120 -5.49 15.05 19.80
C GLY A 120 -7.01 15.18 19.57
N SER A 121 -7.45 15.84 18.49
CA SER A 121 -8.85 15.81 18.08
C SER A 121 -9.33 14.39 17.75
N VAL A 122 -10.65 14.22 17.68
CA VAL A 122 -11.29 12.96 17.25
C VAL A 122 -10.83 12.60 15.83
N ALA A 123 -10.82 13.58 14.92
CA ALA A 123 -10.34 13.43 13.55
C ALA A 123 -8.87 12.99 13.49
N HIS A 124 -7.97 13.66 14.21
CA HIS A 124 -6.55 13.32 14.28
C HIS A 124 -6.33 11.90 14.82
N THR A 125 -7.03 11.54 15.91
CA THR A 125 -6.94 10.20 16.49
C THR A 125 -7.44 9.14 15.52
N LYS A 126 -8.53 9.42 14.78
CA LYS A 126 -9.09 8.50 13.81
C LYS A 126 -8.18 8.30 12.60
N LEU A 127 -7.60 9.39 12.08
CA LEU A 127 -6.58 9.33 11.02
C LEU A 127 -5.41 8.44 11.46
N LYS A 128 -4.86 8.71 12.66
CA LYS A 128 -3.76 7.93 13.25
C LYS A 128 -4.08 6.43 13.34
N GLN A 129 -5.30 6.07 13.76
CA GLN A 129 -5.73 4.67 13.83
C GLN A 129 -5.76 3.97 12.47
N ILE A 130 -6.13 4.69 11.41
CA ILE A 130 -6.21 4.13 10.05
C ILE A 130 -4.82 3.93 9.48
N VAL A 131 -3.98 4.98 9.52
CA VAL A 131 -2.65 4.92 8.92
C VAL A 131 -1.71 4.02 9.72
N LEU A 132 -1.82 3.96 11.05
CA LEU A 132 -0.99 3.10 11.90
C LEU A 132 -1.61 1.72 12.17
N GLN A 133 -2.63 1.31 11.42
CA GLN A 133 -3.21 -0.03 11.57
C GLN A 133 -2.13 -1.09 11.27
N PRO A 134 -1.84 -2.05 12.18
CA PRO A 134 -0.72 -3.00 12.00
C PRO A 134 -0.74 -3.76 10.67
N ALA A 135 -1.91 -4.32 10.29
CA ALA A 135 -2.06 -5.04 9.04
C ALA A 135 -1.89 -4.15 7.78
N PHE A 136 -2.09 -2.83 7.90
CA PHE A 136 -1.82 -1.91 6.80
C PHE A 136 -0.34 -1.57 6.73
N GLN A 137 0.31 -1.36 7.88
CA GLN A 137 1.75 -1.12 7.98
C GLN A 137 2.58 -2.32 7.48
N GLU A 138 2.18 -3.55 7.82
CA GLU A 138 2.78 -4.77 7.27
C GLU A 138 2.64 -4.84 5.75
N ALA A 139 1.48 -4.47 5.22
CA ALA A 139 1.25 -4.46 3.78
C ALA A 139 2.03 -3.35 3.07
N LEU A 140 2.22 -2.19 3.70
CA LEU A 140 3.08 -1.12 3.18
C LEU A 140 4.54 -1.53 3.12
N ALA A 141 5.04 -2.23 4.14
CA ALA A 141 6.41 -2.76 4.15
C ALA A 141 6.65 -3.84 3.08
N GLN A 142 5.59 -4.41 2.52
CA GLN A 142 5.63 -5.37 1.42
C GLN A 142 5.11 -4.76 0.10
N ALA A 143 4.92 -3.44 0.01
CA ALA A 143 4.53 -2.80 -1.24
C ALA A 143 5.66 -2.91 -2.26
N SER A 144 5.30 -3.03 -3.54
CA SER A 144 6.29 -2.94 -4.62
C SER A 144 6.89 -1.54 -4.62
N PRO A 145 8.21 -1.39 -4.74
CA PRO A 145 8.79 -0.14 -5.21
C PRO A 145 8.27 0.18 -6.62
#